data_AF-A0A6G3D3G1-F1
#
_entry.id   AF-A0A6G3D3G1-F1
#
_cell.length_a   1.000
_cell.length_b   1.000
_cell.length_c   1.000
_cell.angle_alpha   90.00
_cell.angle_beta   90.00
_cell.angle_gamma   90.00
#
_symmetry.space_group_name_H-M   'P 1'
#
loop_
_entity.id
_entity.type
_entity.pdbx_description
1 polymer ?
#
loop_
_entity_poly.entity_id
_entity_poly.type
_entity_poly.pdbx_seq_one_letter_code
_entity_poly.pdbx_strand_id
1 'polypeptide(L)'
;MTVEGEKTTPAAGAARRGVVGRLSWGLADQAASSLSNFVVGIYVARSLGLTAFGVFSLAWVTYGVVLNVSRGLATDPLVVRFSGVPQASWRGAVARASGAALLVGAGIGTVSLVAGLAIGGQVGVAFAALGVVLPGLLLQDAWRYSFFAAGVGRKAFVNDVVWALALVPAMVVAARVGTVPAF
;
A
#
# COMPACT_ATOMS: atom_id res chain seq x y z
N MET A 1 52.58 12.26 26.09
CA MET A 1 52.59 10.91 25.48
C MET A 1 51.21 10.66 24.90
N THR A 2 51.14 10.55 23.57
CA THR A 2 50.01 10.05 22.76
C THR A 2 49.73 8.58 23.11
N VAL A 3 48.53 8.00 22.91
CA VAL A 3 48.03 7.38 21.67
C VAL A 3 46.53 7.09 21.92
N GLU A 4 45.60 7.76 21.23
CA GLU A 4 44.99 7.41 19.93
C GLU A 4 43.76 6.50 20.09
N GLY A 5 42.59 7.11 20.06
CA GLY A 5 41.31 6.42 20.09
C GLY A 5 41.07 5.69 18.77
N GLU A 6 40.94 4.37 18.87
CA GLU A 6 40.58 3.46 17.79
C GLU A 6 39.23 3.85 17.18
N LYS A 7 39.26 4.60 16.07
CA LYS A 7 38.11 4.79 15.19
C LYS A 7 37.92 3.49 14.41
N THR A 8 37.14 2.56 14.97
CA THR A 8 36.64 1.40 14.21
C THR A 8 35.76 1.89 13.06
N THR A 9 36.37 2.04 11.90
CA THR A 9 35.67 2.35 10.65
C THR A 9 34.87 1.11 10.28
N PRO A 10 33.53 1.16 10.18
CA PRO A 10 32.75 -0.02 9.84
C PRO A 10 33.21 -0.52 8.47
N ALA A 11 33.58 -1.80 8.40
CA ALA A 11 34.13 -2.42 7.20
C ALA A 11 33.20 -2.17 6.00
N ALA A 12 33.70 -1.49 4.97
CA ALA A 12 32.95 -1.09 3.78
C ALA A 12 32.12 -2.24 3.14
N GLY A 13 32.55 -3.50 3.34
CA GLY A 13 31.83 -4.69 2.92
C GLY A 13 30.48 -4.92 3.63
N ALA A 14 30.35 -4.60 4.92
CA ALA A 14 29.09 -4.74 5.65
C ALA A 14 28.06 -3.68 5.21
N ALA A 15 28.52 -2.44 4.99
CA ALA A 15 27.70 -1.36 4.45
C ALA A 15 27.20 -1.69 3.03
N ARG A 16 28.08 -2.20 2.15
CA ARG A 16 27.74 -2.62 0.79
C ARG A 16 26.72 -3.78 0.78
N ARG A 17 26.90 -4.79 1.64
CA ARG A 17 25.95 -5.91 1.80
C ARG A 17 24.56 -5.42 2.27
N GLY A 18 24.51 -4.46 3.19
CA GLY A 18 23.26 -3.85 3.65
C GLY A 18 22.53 -3.07 2.56
N VAL A 19 23.24 -2.35 1.70
CA VAL A 19 22.67 -1.64 0.53
C VAL A 19 22.12 -2.63 -0.49
N VAL A 20 22.89 -3.66 -0.84
CA VAL A 20 22.46 -4.71 -1.79
C VAL A 20 21.21 -5.44 -1.28
N GLY A 21 21.17 -5.81 0.00
CA GLY A 21 20.02 -6.46 0.61
C GLY A 21 18.76 -5.57 0.59
N ARG A 22 18.90 -4.26 0.84
CA ARG A 22 17.76 -3.32 0.74
C ARG A 22 17.23 -3.22 -0.69
N LEU A 23 18.12 -3.11 -1.67
CA LEU A 23 17.76 -3.02 -3.08
C LEU A 23 17.09 -4.30 -3.58
N SER A 24 17.59 -5.48 -3.20
CA SER A 24 17.01 -6.76 -3.63
C SER A 24 15.60 -6.97 -3.09
N TRP A 25 15.35 -6.61 -1.83
CA TRP A 25 14.00 -6.69 -1.26
C TRP A 25 13.04 -5.67 -1.87
N GLY A 26 13.49 -4.44 -2.14
CA GLY A 26 12.68 -3.45 -2.85
C GLY A 26 12.28 -3.91 -4.25
N LEU A 27 13.21 -4.54 -4.98
CA LEU A 27 12.91 -5.09 -6.31
C LEU A 27 11.93 -6.26 -6.25
N ALA A 28 12.11 -7.19 -5.31
CA ALA A 28 11.21 -8.34 -5.13
C ALA A 28 9.78 -7.89 -4.77
N ASP A 29 9.66 -6.91 -3.89
CA ASP A 29 8.39 -6.31 -3.48
C ASP A 29 7.69 -5.57 -4.65
N GLN A 30 8.43 -4.79 -5.44
CA GLN A 30 7.91 -4.17 -6.65
C GLN A 30 7.47 -5.20 -7.70
N ALA A 31 8.24 -6.28 -7.88
CA ALA A 31 7.86 -7.37 -8.78
C ALA A 31 6.57 -8.06 -8.33
N ALA A 32 6.44 -8.37 -7.04
CA ALA A 32 5.24 -8.97 -6.47
C ALA A 32 4.02 -8.05 -6.63
N SER A 33 4.15 -6.78 -6.23
CA SER A 33 3.08 -5.78 -6.31
C SER A 33 2.64 -5.54 -7.77
N SER A 34 3.59 -5.42 -8.69
CA SER A 34 3.30 -5.23 -10.12
C SER A 34 2.62 -6.45 -10.73
N LEU A 35 3.11 -7.66 -10.42
CA LEU A 35 2.50 -8.90 -10.90
C LEU A 35 1.07 -9.06 -10.38
N SER A 36 0.83 -8.79 -9.09
CA SER A 36 -0.51 -8.83 -8.51
C SER A 36 -1.45 -7.85 -9.22
N ASN A 37 -1.06 -6.58 -9.37
CA ASN A 37 -1.87 -5.59 -10.07
C ASN A 37 -2.11 -5.96 -11.55
N PHE A 38 -1.12 -6.53 -12.22
CA PHE A 38 -1.24 -6.99 -13.60
C PHE A 38 -2.22 -8.15 -13.75
N VAL A 39 -2.13 -9.15 -12.86
CA VAL A 39 -3.05 -10.30 -12.84
C VAL A 39 -4.48 -9.84 -12.56
N VAL A 40 -4.66 -8.92 -11.60
CA VAL A 40 -5.98 -8.30 -11.31
C VAL A 40 -6.50 -7.61 -12.57
N GLY A 41 -5.68 -6.79 -13.22
CA GLY A 41 -6.06 -6.07 -14.44
C GLY A 41 -6.47 -7.00 -15.58
N ILE A 42 -5.70 -8.07 -15.84
CA ILE A 42 -6.05 -9.08 -16.86
C ILE A 42 -7.36 -9.78 -16.49
N TYR A 43 -7.51 -10.20 -15.24
CA TYR A 43 -8.70 -10.90 -14.78
C TYR A 43 -9.95 -10.05 -14.98
N VAL A 44 -9.91 -8.81 -14.49
CA VAL A 44 -11.00 -7.84 -14.64
C VAL A 44 -11.31 -7.57 -16.11
N ALA A 45 -10.30 -7.34 -16.95
CA ALA A 45 -10.48 -7.09 -18.38
C ALA A 45 -11.08 -8.29 -19.15
N ARG A 46 -10.81 -9.52 -18.71
CA ARG A 46 -11.37 -10.73 -19.32
C ARG A 46 -12.73 -11.14 -18.76
N SER A 47 -13.03 -10.76 -17.52
CA SER A 47 -14.24 -11.20 -16.81
C SER A 47 -15.38 -10.19 -16.86
N LEU A 48 -15.09 -8.89 -17.01
CA LEU A 48 -16.11 -7.83 -17.04
C LEU A 48 -16.53 -7.46 -18.46
N GLY A 49 -17.82 -7.18 -18.65
CA GLY A 49 -18.31 -6.46 -19.83
C GLY A 49 -17.91 -4.98 -19.80
N LEU A 50 -18.01 -4.28 -20.93
CA LEU A 50 -17.55 -2.89 -21.11
C LEU A 50 -18.02 -1.92 -20.01
N THR A 51 -19.31 -1.97 -19.66
CA THR A 51 -19.88 -1.10 -18.62
C THR A 51 -19.27 -1.37 -17.25
N ALA A 52 -19.20 -2.65 -16.83
CA ALA A 52 -18.65 -3.02 -15.54
C ALA A 52 -17.14 -2.73 -15.46
N PHE A 53 -16.39 -2.93 -16.55
CA PHE A 53 -15.00 -2.53 -16.66
C PHE A 53 -14.81 -1.01 -16.48
N GLY A 54 -15.69 -0.19 -17.08
CA GLY A 54 -15.69 1.25 -16.90
C GLY A 54 -15.94 1.66 -15.44
N VAL A 55 -16.91 1.02 -14.78
CA VAL A 55 -17.20 1.25 -13.35
C VAL A 55 -16.01 0.90 -12.47
N PHE A 56 -15.41 -0.28 -12.67
CA PHE A 56 -14.20 -0.69 -11.96
C PHE A 56 -13.07 0.32 -12.17
N SER A 57 -12.86 0.78 -13.40
CA SER A 57 -11.82 1.76 -13.74
C SER A 57 -12.00 3.09 -13.00
N LEU A 58 -13.25 3.54 -12.82
CA LEU A 58 -13.55 4.75 -12.04
C LEU A 58 -13.18 4.59 -10.57
N ALA A 59 -13.53 3.44 -9.97
CA ALA A 59 -13.16 3.13 -8.59
C ALA A 59 -11.63 3.01 -8.44
N TRP A 60 -10.96 2.33 -9.39
CA TRP A 60 -9.51 2.15 -9.41
C TRP A 60 -8.75 3.48 -9.52
N VAL A 61 -9.16 4.38 -10.41
CA VAL A 61 -8.56 5.72 -10.55
C VAL A 61 -8.79 6.54 -9.28
N THR A 62 -10.00 6.48 -8.71
CA THR A 62 -10.32 7.16 -7.46
C THR A 62 -9.41 6.68 -6.33
N TYR A 63 -9.26 5.37 -6.16
CA TYR A 63 -8.32 4.78 -5.22
C TYR A 63 -6.89 5.28 -5.47
N GLY A 64 -6.42 5.25 -6.72
CA GLY A 64 -5.08 5.70 -7.07
C GLY A 64 -4.82 7.16 -6.69
N VAL A 65 -5.78 8.04 -6.89
CA VAL A 65 -5.67 9.46 -6.48
C VAL A 65 -5.57 9.57 -4.96
N VAL A 66 -6.48 8.92 -4.23
CA VAL A 66 -6.50 8.98 -2.76
C VAL A 66 -5.22 8.41 -2.16
N LEU A 67 -4.73 7.30 -2.72
CA LEU A 67 -3.47 6.69 -2.32
C LEU A 67 -2.30 7.67 -2.45
N ASN A 68 -2.18 8.37 -3.58
CA ASN A 68 -1.11 9.35 -3.78
C ASN A 68 -1.22 10.55 -2.84
N VAL A 69 -2.45 11.01 -2.55
CA VAL A 69 -2.68 12.07 -1.55
C VAL A 69 -2.22 11.60 -0.17
N SER A 70 -2.65 10.40 0.26
CA SER A 70 -2.23 9.81 1.54
C SER A 70 -0.70 9.68 1.63
N ARG A 71 -0.06 9.28 0.53
CA ARG A 71 1.40 9.14 0.47
C ARG A 71 2.12 10.46 0.65
N GLY A 72 1.72 11.48 -0.12
CA GLY A 72 2.30 12.81 -0.05
C GLY A 72 2.13 13.47 1.32
N LEU A 73 1.02 13.20 2.00
CA LEU A 73 0.75 13.74 3.35
C LEU A 73 1.55 13.06 4.45
N ALA A 74 1.83 11.76 4.33
CA ALA A 74 2.30 10.95 5.45
C ALA A 74 3.56 10.12 5.16
N THR A 75 3.51 9.25 4.16
CA THR A 75 4.55 8.22 3.98
C THR A 75 5.79 8.74 3.26
N ASP A 76 5.64 9.66 2.31
CA ASP A 76 6.80 10.23 1.60
C ASP A 76 7.68 11.05 2.56
N PRO A 77 7.13 11.95 3.41
CA PRO A 77 7.90 12.60 4.47
C PRO A 77 8.52 11.60 5.46
N LEU A 78 7.81 10.52 5.78
CA LEU A 78 8.31 9.48 6.69
C LEU A 78 9.56 8.79 6.11
N VAL A 79 9.52 8.38 4.84
CA VAL A 79 10.68 7.76 4.19
C VAL A 79 11.84 8.74 4.09
N VAL A 80 11.60 9.99 3.74
CA VAL A 80 12.68 10.98 3.58
C VAL A 80 13.31 11.36 4.92
N ARG A 81 12.51 11.62 5.96
CA ARG A 81 13.01 12.20 7.22
C ARG A 81 13.30 11.19 8.33
N PHE A 82 12.68 10.01 8.29
CA PHE A 82 12.77 9.02 9.36
C PHE A 82 13.43 7.70 8.91
N SER A 83 14.11 7.70 7.76
CA SER A 83 14.99 6.61 7.37
C SER A 83 16.29 6.63 8.17
N GLY A 84 16.64 5.50 8.79
CA GLY A 84 17.91 5.36 9.53
C GLY A 84 17.98 6.09 10.88
N VAL A 85 16.86 6.64 11.36
CA VAL A 85 16.76 7.28 12.69
C VAL A 85 16.59 6.23 13.81
N PRO A 86 16.80 6.59 15.10
CA PRO A 86 16.56 5.68 16.21
C PRO A 86 15.14 5.11 16.23
N GLN A 87 15.01 3.86 16.67
CA GLN A 87 13.75 3.11 16.62
C GLN A 87 12.59 3.81 17.33
N ALA A 88 12.83 4.51 18.44
CA ALA A 88 11.80 5.25 19.17
C ALA A 88 11.19 6.38 18.32
N SER A 89 12.04 7.18 17.67
CA SER A 89 11.62 8.27 16.77
C SER A 89 10.90 7.72 15.54
N TRP A 90 11.40 6.63 14.95
CA TRP A 90 10.75 5.96 13.83
C TRP A 90 9.34 5.45 14.22
N ARG A 91 9.19 4.75 15.36
CA ARG A 91 7.88 4.26 15.83
C ARG A 91 6.86 5.39 15.99
N GLY A 92 7.28 6.52 16.54
CA GLY A 92 6.42 7.71 16.67
C GLY A 92 6.01 8.31 15.33
N ALA A 93 6.88 8.29 14.32
CA ALA A 93 6.56 8.74 12.97
C ALA A 93 5.60 7.76 12.26
N VAL A 94 5.84 6.46 12.39
CA VAL A 94 4.96 5.41 11.85
C VAL A 94 3.56 5.51 12.43
N ALA A 95 3.42 5.69 13.75
CA ALA A 95 2.11 5.85 14.38
C ALA A 95 1.34 7.04 13.80
N ARG A 96 2.02 8.18 13.58
CA ARG A 96 1.40 9.37 12.96
C ARG A 96 1.04 9.13 11.50
N ALA A 97 1.92 8.49 10.73
CA ALA A 97 1.66 8.16 9.33
C ALA A 97 0.50 7.18 9.16
N SER A 98 0.44 6.13 9.99
CA SER A 98 -0.70 5.21 10.04
C SER A 98 -1.99 5.90 10.47
N GLY A 99 -1.92 6.80 11.46
CA GLY A 99 -3.08 7.59 11.87
C GLY A 99 -3.59 8.51 10.75
N ALA A 100 -2.70 9.19 10.04
CA ALA A 100 -3.06 10.01 8.88
C ALA A 100 -3.70 9.17 7.76
N ALA A 101 -3.11 8.01 7.43
CA ALA A 101 -3.66 7.10 6.44
C ALA A 101 -5.06 6.61 6.82
N LEU A 102 -5.29 6.26 8.09
CA LEU A 102 -6.61 5.87 8.60
C LEU A 102 -7.62 7.02 8.53
N LEU A 103 -7.23 8.24 8.89
CA LEU A 103 -8.13 9.41 8.83
C LEU A 103 -8.50 9.77 7.40
N VAL A 104 -7.53 9.78 6.49
CA VAL A 104 -7.77 10.01 5.05
C VAL A 104 -8.66 8.91 4.49
N GLY A 105 -8.33 7.65 4.79
CA GLY A 105 -9.08 6.49 4.31
C GLY A 105 -10.50 6.43 4.86
N ALA A 106 -10.71 6.73 6.14
CA ALA A 106 -12.03 6.78 6.76
C ALA A 106 -12.84 7.98 6.26
N GLY A 107 -12.23 9.16 6.14
CA GLY A 107 -12.90 10.36 5.66
C GLY A 107 -13.36 10.22 4.22
N ILE A 108 -12.43 9.91 3.30
CA ILE A 108 -12.77 9.71 1.90
C ILE A 108 -13.61 8.45 1.72
N GLY A 109 -13.34 7.39 2.47
CA GLY A 109 -14.12 6.15 2.39
C GLY A 109 -15.57 6.34 2.81
N THR A 110 -15.83 7.15 3.84
CA THR A 110 -17.19 7.54 4.24
C THR A 110 -17.89 8.32 3.13
N VAL A 111 -17.20 9.28 2.50
CA VAL A 111 -17.76 10.04 1.37
C VAL A 111 -18.09 9.11 0.20
N SER A 112 -17.17 8.22 -0.17
CA SER A 112 -17.40 7.22 -1.23
C SER A 112 -18.55 6.28 -0.90
N LEU A 113 -18.68 5.85 0.37
CA LEU A 113 -19.77 5.00 0.82
C LEU A 113 -21.12 5.70 0.72
N VAL A 114 -21.24 6.91 1.26
CA VAL A 114 -22.49 7.68 1.23
C VAL A 114 -22.90 8.02 -0.20
N ALA A 115 -21.96 8.49 -1.02
CA ALA A 115 -22.20 8.75 -2.43
C ALA A 115 -22.62 7.47 -3.17
N GLY A 116 -21.96 6.35 -2.88
CA GLY A 116 -22.27 5.05 -3.45
C GLY A 116 -23.71 4.60 -3.17
N LEU A 117 -24.12 4.69 -1.90
CA LEU A 117 -25.49 4.37 -1.48
C LEU A 117 -26.54 5.31 -2.09
N ALA A 118 -26.21 6.59 -2.27
CA ALA A 118 -27.11 7.57 -2.85
C ALA A 118 -27.30 7.41 -4.38
N ILE A 119 -26.22 7.07 -5.11
CA ILE A 119 -26.27 6.87 -6.56
C ILE A 119 -26.96 5.55 -6.94
N GLY A 120 -26.70 4.48 -6.18
CA GLY A 120 -27.22 3.15 -6.48
C GLY A 120 -26.68 2.54 -7.78
N GLY A 121 -27.28 1.44 -8.21
CA GLY A 121 -26.86 0.72 -9.43
C GLY A 121 -25.42 0.19 -9.35
N GLN A 122 -24.81 -0.09 -10.51
CA GLN A 122 -23.46 -0.66 -10.57
C GLN A 122 -22.38 0.29 -10.03
N VAL A 123 -22.46 1.57 -10.39
CA VAL A 123 -21.51 2.60 -9.94
C VAL A 123 -21.58 2.79 -8.43
N GLY A 124 -22.79 2.97 -7.89
CA GLY A 124 -22.96 3.22 -6.47
C GLY A 124 -22.42 2.10 -5.61
N VAL A 125 -22.64 0.87 -6.06
CA VAL A 125 -22.17 -0.32 -5.35
C VAL A 125 -20.64 -0.46 -5.38
N ALA A 126 -19.97 -0.15 -6.48
CA ALA A 126 -18.50 -0.13 -6.55
C ALA A 126 -17.89 0.92 -5.61
N PHE A 127 -18.48 2.12 -5.54
CA PHE A 127 -18.01 3.19 -4.64
C PHE A 127 -18.32 2.89 -3.16
N ALA A 128 -19.41 2.18 -2.88
CA ALA A 128 -19.69 1.67 -1.54
C ALA A 128 -18.64 0.65 -1.10
N ALA A 129 -18.32 -0.32 -1.97
CA ALA A 129 -17.27 -1.30 -1.70
C ALA A 129 -15.91 -0.62 -1.49
N LEU A 130 -15.51 0.30 -2.39
CA LEU A 130 -14.30 1.09 -2.27
C LEU A 130 -14.26 1.82 -0.92
N GLY A 131 -15.36 2.46 -0.53
CA GLY A 131 -15.44 3.22 0.72
C GLY A 131 -15.17 2.37 1.97
N VAL A 132 -15.64 1.13 1.98
CA VAL A 132 -15.42 0.18 3.08
C VAL A 132 -13.97 -0.29 3.16
N VAL A 133 -13.33 -0.55 2.01
CA VAL A 133 -11.96 -1.11 1.98
C VAL A 133 -10.86 -0.05 2.05
N LEU A 134 -11.17 1.22 1.74
CA LEU A 134 -10.20 2.30 1.64
C LEU A 134 -9.34 2.52 2.90
N PRO A 135 -9.88 2.48 4.14
CA PRO A 135 -9.05 2.63 5.34
C PRO A 135 -7.98 1.54 5.46
N GLY A 136 -8.35 0.30 5.12
CA GLY A 136 -7.43 -0.85 5.13
C GLY A 136 -6.34 -0.71 4.07
N LEU A 137 -6.73 -0.34 2.85
CA LEU A 137 -5.81 -0.12 1.73
C LEU A 137 -4.72 0.91 2.07
N LEU A 138 -5.12 2.07 2.59
CA LEU A 138 -4.17 3.14 2.91
C LEU A 138 -3.30 2.80 4.12
N LEU A 139 -3.87 2.13 5.14
CA LEU A 139 -3.09 1.69 6.30
C LEU A 139 -2.00 0.70 5.90
N GLN A 140 -2.35 -0.26 5.04
CA GLN A 140 -1.42 -1.27 4.57
C GLN A 140 -0.29 -0.65 3.73
N ASP A 141 -0.61 0.29 2.84
CA ASP A 141 0.41 1.04 2.10
C ASP A 141 1.35 1.81 3.05
N ALA A 142 0.79 2.45 4.07
CA ALA A 142 1.58 3.16 5.08
C ALA A 142 2.56 2.23 5.82
N TRP A 143 2.15 0.99 6.13
CA TRP A 143 3.03 0.01 6.74
C TRP A 143 4.15 -0.47 5.81
N ARG A 144 3.83 -0.73 4.53
CA ARG A 144 4.83 -1.09 3.52
C ARG A 144 5.95 -0.05 3.45
N TYR A 145 5.59 1.23 3.29
CA TYR A 145 6.57 2.33 3.24
C TYR A 145 7.30 2.53 4.57
N SER A 146 6.62 2.32 5.70
CA SER A 146 7.25 2.36 7.02
C SER A 146 8.35 1.30 7.18
N PHE A 147 8.11 0.07 6.69
CA PHE A 147 9.09 -1.00 6.70
C PHE A 147 10.27 -0.71 5.77
N PHE A 148 10.03 -0.06 4.63
CA PHE A 148 11.11 0.42 3.77
C PHE A 148 11.96 1.50 4.45
N ALA A 149 11.34 2.47 5.14
CA ALA A 149 12.06 3.49 5.90
C ALA A 149 12.94 2.89 7.02
N ALA A 150 12.48 1.81 7.65
CA ALA A 150 13.27 1.06 8.63
C ALA A 150 14.33 0.12 8.02
N GLY A 151 14.43 0.03 6.69
CA GLY A 151 15.37 -0.86 6.00
C GLY A 151 15.04 -2.35 6.14
N VAL A 152 13.84 -2.71 6.59
CA VAL A 152 13.37 -4.08 6.81
C VAL A 152 12.51 -4.56 5.65
N GLY A 153 13.05 -4.51 4.43
CA GLY A 153 12.32 -4.83 3.19
C GLY A 153 11.63 -6.20 3.16
N ARG A 154 12.15 -7.18 3.90
CA ARG A 154 11.46 -8.48 4.08
C ARG A 154 10.06 -8.34 4.70
N LYS A 155 9.87 -7.41 5.66
CA LYS A 155 8.55 -7.16 6.27
C LYS A 155 7.60 -6.45 5.31
N ALA A 156 8.11 -5.55 4.48
CA ALA A 156 7.34 -4.94 3.39
C ALA A 156 6.87 -6.01 2.39
N PHE A 157 7.76 -6.91 1.97
CA PHE A 157 7.41 -8.01 1.09
C PHE A 157 6.32 -8.94 1.68
N VAL A 158 6.44 -9.31 2.96
CA VAL A 158 5.41 -10.13 3.63
C VAL A 158 4.07 -9.41 3.69
N ASN A 159 4.06 -8.09 3.95
CA ASN A 159 2.85 -7.28 3.90
C ASN A 159 2.18 -7.35 2.52
N ASP A 160 2.96 -7.23 1.43
CA ASP A 160 2.43 -7.32 0.07
C ASP A 160 1.95 -8.72 -0.31
N VAL A 161 2.62 -9.78 0.17
CA VAL A 161 2.17 -11.16 -0.06
C VAL A 161 0.88 -11.46 0.70
N VAL A 162 0.76 -11.04 1.96
CA VAL A 162 -0.48 -11.20 2.74
C VAL A 162 -1.64 -10.51 2.04
N TRP A 163 -1.39 -9.34 1.49
CA TRP A 163 -2.38 -8.63 0.69
C TRP A 163 -2.76 -9.37 -0.60
N ALA A 164 -1.79 -9.83 -1.38
CA ALA A 164 -2.06 -10.61 -2.59
C ALA A 164 -2.90 -11.86 -2.27
N LEU A 165 -2.61 -12.53 -1.15
CA LEU A 165 -3.35 -13.69 -0.67
C LEU A 165 -4.75 -13.36 -0.13
N ALA A 166 -5.01 -12.15 0.35
CA ALA A 166 -6.35 -11.70 0.76
C ALA A 166 -7.18 -11.23 -0.45
N LEU A 167 -6.52 -10.59 -1.42
CA LEU A 167 -7.14 -10.06 -2.63
C LEU A 167 -7.67 -11.18 -3.52
N VAL A 168 -6.92 -12.27 -3.70
CA VAL A 168 -7.32 -13.37 -4.59
C VAL A 168 -8.65 -14.03 -4.14
N PRO A 169 -8.84 -14.44 -2.87
CA PRO A 169 -10.13 -14.93 -2.38
C PRO A 169 -11.24 -13.90 -2.49
N ALA A 170 -10.97 -12.62 -2.20
CA ALA A 170 -11.96 -11.56 -2.35
C ALA A 170 -12.44 -11.46 -3.81
N MET A 171 -11.51 -11.49 -4.77
CA MET A 171 -11.80 -11.53 -6.22
C MET A 171 -12.44 -12.85 -6.70
N VAL A 172 -12.25 -13.96 -6.00
CA VAL A 172 -12.94 -15.22 -6.32
C VAL A 172 -14.36 -15.18 -5.80
N VAL A 173 -14.58 -14.77 -4.55
CA VAL A 173 -15.92 -14.54 -3.97
C VAL A 173 -16.67 -13.55 -4.84
N ALA A 174 -16.00 -12.49 -5.25
CA ALA A 174 -16.49 -11.51 -6.20
C ALA A 174 -17.13 -12.14 -7.45
N ALA A 175 -16.31 -12.90 -8.17
CA ALA A 175 -16.69 -13.51 -9.42
C ALA A 175 -17.82 -14.54 -9.26
N ARG A 176 -18.00 -15.13 -8.07
CA ARG A 176 -19.10 -16.07 -7.79
C ARG A 176 -20.44 -15.39 -7.52
N VAL A 177 -20.44 -14.12 -7.11
CA VAL A 177 -21.67 -13.39 -6.75
C VAL A 177 -22.27 -12.66 -7.97
N GLY A 178 -21.53 -12.55 -9.09
CA GLY A 178 -22.07 -12.11 -10.38
C GLY A 178 -22.58 -10.67 -10.43
N THR A 179 -22.20 -9.84 -9.47
CA THR A 179 -22.62 -8.44 -9.35
C THR A 179 -21.40 -7.52 -9.36
N VAL A 180 -21.58 -6.22 -9.62
CA VAL A 180 -20.48 -5.22 -9.59
C VAL A 180 -19.83 -4.93 -8.22
N PRO A 181 -20.46 -5.09 -7.02
CA PRO A 181 -19.75 -4.97 -5.72
C PRO A 181 -18.65 -5.99 -5.52
N ALA A 182 -18.72 -7.03 -6.33
CA ALA A 182 -17.92 -8.19 -6.18
C ALA A 182 -16.50 -7.83 -6.69
N PHE A 183 -16.38 -7.23 -7.88
CA PHE A 183 -15.08 -6.85 -8.48
C PHE A 183 -14.54 -5.52 -7.93
#